data_AF-A0A7J5L7W4-F1
#
_entry.id   AF-A0A7J5L7W4-F1
#
_cell.length_a   1.000
_cell.length_b   1.000
_cell.length_c   1.000
_cell.angle_alpha   90.00
_cell.angle_beta   90.00
_cell.angle_gamma   90.00
#
_symmetry.space_group_name_H-M   'P 1'
#
loop_
_entity.id
_entity.type
_entity.pdbx_description
1 polymer ?
#
loop_
_entity_poly.entity_id
_entity_poly.type
_entity_poly.pdbx_seq_one_letter_code
_entity_poly.pdbx_strand_id
1 'polypeptide(L)'
;MNNPFKFGTIVDGEYFTDRVAEQERVREILASENHLILISPRRFGKTSLVQKVTKGLSRPVFQLNLQLVTGTADFAARLLWIMLQQYP
;
A
#
# COMPACT_ATOMS: atom_id res chain seq x y z
N MET A 1 14.17 -9.51 26.49
CA MET A 1 13.89 -9.68 25.05
C MET A 1 12.53 -9.09 24.76
N ASN A 2 12.44 -8.13 23.83
CA ASN A 2 11.14 -7.64 23.36
C ASN A 2 10.58 -8.61 22.31
N ASN A 3 9.26 -8.75 22.27
CA ASN A 3 8.59 -9.61 21.29
C ASN A 3 8.87 -9.10 19.86
N PRO A 4 9.49 -9.91 18.98
CA PRO A 4 9.80 -9.49 17.62
C PRO A 4 8.58 -9.53 16.68
N PHE A 5 7.44 -10.08 17.12
CA PHE A 5 6.26 -10.25 16.28
C PHE A 5 5.23 -9.14 16.47
N LYS A 6 4.71 -8.62 15.36
CA LYS A 6 3.63 -7.64 15.31
C LYS A 6 2.45 -8.20 14.51
N PHE A 7 1.26 -8.19 15.13
CA PHE A 7 0.04 -8.74 14.54
C PHE A 7 -1.08 -7.69 14.46
N GLY A 8 -2.11 -7.97 13.66
CA GLY A 8 -3.33 -7.15 13.59
C GLY A 8 -3.19 -5.79 12.89
N THR A 9 -1.99 -5.46 12.41
CA THR A 9 -1.66 -4.16 11.81
C THR A 9 -0.81 -4.34 10.55
N ILE A 10 -0.74 -3.30 9.72
CA ILE A 10 0.19 -3.28 8.59
C ILE A 10 1.61 -3.13 9.18
N VAL A 11 2.51 -4.03 8.81
CA VAL A 11 3.89 -4.06 9.28
C VAL A 11 4.84 -3.43 8.25
N ASP A 12 5.95 -2.88 8.73
CA ASP A 12 7.04 -2.28 7.94
C ASP A 12 8.37 -2.36 8.73
N GLY A 13 9.48 -1.93 8.12
CA GLY A 13 10.80 -1.85 8.75
C GLY A 13 11.31 -3.25 9.07
N GLU A 14 11.80 -3.44 10.29
CA GLU A 14 12.30 -4.71 10.81
C GLU A 14 11.21 -5.78 10.97
N TYR A 15 9.93 -5.37 10.98
CA TYR A 15 8.79 -6.28 11.09
C TYR A 15 8.27 -6.80 9.73
N PHE A 16 8.82 -6.32 8.61
CA PHE A 16 8.54 -6.86 7.27
C PHE A 16 9.77 -7.57 6.74
N THR A 17 9.67 -8.88 6.58
CA THR A 17 10.78 -9.76 6.19
C THR A 17 10.52 -10.39 4.81
N ASP A 18 11.61 -10.85 4.18
CA ASP A 18 11.62 -11.56 2.91
C ASP A 18 11.00 -10.74 1.75
N ARG A 19 10.48 -11.41 0.70
CA ARG A 19 9.77 -10.82 -0.45
C ARG A 19 10.66 -9.93 -1.33
N VAL A 20 11.96 -10.18 -1.38
CA VAL A 20 12.90 -9.32 -2.13
C VAL A 20 12.57 -9.29 -3.63
N ALA A 21 12.31 -10.47 -4.21
CA ALA A 21 11.94 -10.57 -5.63
C ALA A 21 10.59 -9.92 -5.93
N GLU A 22 9.57 -10.11 -5.06
CA GLU A 22 8.28 -9.45 -5.26
C GLU A 22 8.37 -7.93 -5.10
N GLN A 23 9.20 -7.42 -4.18
CA GLN A 23 9.43 -5.97 -4.04
C GLN A 23 10.00 -5.38 -5.33
N GLU A 24 10.97 -6.06 -5.95
CA GLU A 24 11.54 -5.61 -7.23
C GLU A 24 10.51 -5.65 -8.35
N ARG A 25 9.76 -6.74 -8.47
CA ARG A 25 8.71 -6.87 -9.49
C ARG A 25 7.64 -5.80 -9.36
N VAL A 26 7.20 -5.50 -8.14
CA VAL A 26 6.23 -4.43 -7.88
C VAL A 26 6.84 -3.07 -8.26
N ARG A 27 8.11 -2.81 -7.92
CA ARG A 27 8.81 -1.57 -8.27
C ARG A 27 8.88 -1.35 -9.77
N GLU A 28 9.30 -2.37 -10.53
CA GLU A 28 9.35 -2.33 -12.00
C GLU A 28 7.99 -2.00 -12.61
N ILE A 29 6.94 -2.69 -12.17
CA ILE A 29 5.59 -2.47 -12.70
C ILE A 29 5.12 -1.05 -12.38
N LEU A 30 5.34 -0.58 -11.14
CA LEU A 30 4.98 0.78 -10.73
C LEU A 30 5.79 1.86 -11.48
N ALA A 31 6.99 1.55 -11.98
CA ALA A 31 7.79 2.45 -12.80
C ALA A 31 7.35 2.46 -14.29
N SER A 32 6.54 1.49 -14.71
CA SER A 32 5.98 1.40 -16.06
C SER A 32 4.58 2.04 -16.16
N GLU A 33 4.01 2.03 -17.37
CA GLU A 33 2.62 2.46 -17.64
C GLU A 33 1.57 1.37 -17.33
N ASN A 34 1.98 0.24 -16.75
CA ASN A 34 1.09 -0.89 -16.49
C ASN A 34 0.33 -0.76 -15.18
N HIS A 35 -0.88 -1.32 -15.15
CA HIS A 35 -1.66 -1.47 -13.92
C HIS A 35 -1.28 -2.76 -13.18
N LEU A 36 -1.08 -2.65 -11.86
CA LEU A 36 -0.77 -3.79 -10.99
C LEU A 36 -2.02 -4.22 -10.21
N ILE A 37 -2.37 -5.51 -10.29
CA ILE A 37 -3.36 -6.16 -9.43
C ILE A 37 -2.66 -7.22 -8.57
N LEU A 38 -2.83 -7.14 -7.24
CA LEU A 38 -2.25 -8.10 -6.29
C LEU A 38 -3.33 -9.00 -5.68
N ILE A 39 -3.27 -10.30 -5.98
CA ILE A 39 -4.24 -11.30 -5.52
C ILE A 39 -3.54 -12.32 -4.62
N SER A 40 -4.02 -12.44 -3.38
CA SER A 40 -3.65 -13.51 -2.44
C SER A 40 -4.64 -13.54 -1.26
N PRO A 41 -4.63 -14.56 -0.38
CA PRO A 41 -5.56 -14.62 0.76
C PRO A 41 -5.42 -13.44 1.75
N ARG A 42 -6.41 -13.26 2.62
CA ARG A 42 -6.40 -12.21 3.66
C ARG A 42 -5.20 -12.40 4.59
N ARG A 43 -4.55 -11.31 5.01
CA ARG A 43 -3.38 -11.28 5.92
C ARG A 43 -2.06 -11.83 5.36
N PHE A 44 -1.95 -12.06 4.06
CA PHE A 44 -0.67 -12.43 3.40
C PHE A 44 0.31 -11.25 3.19
N GLY A 45 0.08 -10.08 3.81
CA GLY A 45 1.02 -8.97 3.76
C GLY A 45 1.04 -8.13 2.47
N LYS A 46 0.04 -8.25 1.59
CA LYS A 46 -0.06 -7.44 0.35
C LYS A 46 0.07 -5.93 0.60
N THR A 47 -0.68 -5.41 1.57
CA THR A 47 -0.64 -3.97 1.90
C THR A 47 0.73 -3.56 2.44
N SER A 48 1.36 -4.39 3.28
CA SER A 48 2.73 -4.17 3.74
C SER A 48 3.74 -4.16 2.59
N LEU A 49 3.61 -5.08 1.63
CA LEU A 49 4.47 -5.13 0.45
C LEU A 49 4.37 -3.85 -0.38
N VAL A 50 3.15 -3.40 -0.70
CA VAL A 50 2.93 -2.15 -1.45
C VAL A 50 3.46 -0.95 -0.66
N GLN A 51 3.22 -0.88 0.65
CA GLN A 51 3.74 0.20 1.48
C GLN A 51 5.26 0.22 1.53
N LYS A 52 5.90 -0.95 1.64
CA LYS A 52 7.36 -1.07 1.63
C LYS A 52 7.98 -0.52 0.34
N VAL A 53 7.41 -0.89 -0.81
CA VAL A 53 7.89 -0.43 -2.13
C VAL A 53 7.61 1.06 -2.32
N THR A 54 6.40 1.52 -1.99
CA THR A 54 5.99 2.91 -2.20
C THR A 54 6.70 3.91 -1.31
N LYS A 55 7.15 3.52 -0.11
CA LYS A 55 8.01 4.35 0.74
C LYS A 55 9.35 4.73 0.10
N GLY A 56 9.84 3.93 -0.83
CA GLY A 56 11.08 4.20 -1.57
C GLY A 56 10.89 5.01 -2.85
N LEU A 57 9.65 5.41 -3.19
CA LEU A 57 9.37 6.16 -4.40
C LEU A 57 9.47 7.67 -4.14
N SER A 58 10.07 8.41 -5.07
CA SER A 58 10.16 9.88 -5.05
C SER A 58 8.91 10.57 -5.62
N ARG A 59 7.74 9.92 -5.54
CA ARG A 59 6.48 10.46 -6.06
C ARG A 59 5.33 10.30 -5.05
N PRO A 60 4.28 11.14 -5.15
CA PRO A 60 3.17 11.13 -4.22
C PRO A 60 2.36 9.83 -4.34
N VAL A 61 1.86 9.34 -3.21
CA VAL A 61 1.09 8.10 -3.15
C VAL A 61 -0.16 8.33 -2.32
N PHE A 62 -1.31 8.22 -2.96
CA PHE A 62 -2.61 8.28 -2.32
C PHE A 62 -3.12 6.85 -2.07
N GLN A 63 -3.54 6.58 -0.84
CA GLN A 63 -4.10 5.27 -0.46
C GLN A 63 -5.55 5.44 -0.04
N LEU A 64 -6.45 4.75 -0.73
CA LEU A 64 -7.89 4.76 -0.43
C LEU A 64 -8.38 3.35 -0.11
N ASN A 65 -9.02 3.18 1.05
CA ASN A 65 -9.66 1.92 1.42
C ASN A 65 -11.06 1.84 0.81
N LEU A 66 -11.18 1.05 -0.27
CA LEU A 66 -12.45 0.87 -0.98
C LEU A 66 -13.50 0.06 -0.20
N GLN A 67 -13.14 -0.66 0.87
CA GLN A 67 -14.11 -1.44 1.65
C GLN A 67 -15.20 -0.58 2.31
N LEU A 68 -14.90 0.70 2.54
CA LEU A 68 -15.83 1.66 3.15
C LEU A 68 -16.53 2.57 2.13
N VAL A 69 -16.21 2.39 0.85
CA VAL A 69 -16.76 3.23 -0.23
C VAL A 69 -18.11 2.68 -0.64
N THR A 70 -19.15 3.52 -0.52
CA THR A 70 -20.54 3.10 -0.76
C THR A 70 -21.07 3.45 -2.15
N GLY A 71 -20.34 4.27 -2.91
CA GLY A 71 -20.74 4.68 -4.25
C GLY A 71 -19.73 5.64 -4.89
N THR A 72 -20.04 6.09 -6.10
CA THR A 72 -19.15 6.96 -6.90
C THR A 72 -18.96 8.34 -6.27
N ALA A 73 -20.00 8.95 -5.72
CA ALA A 73 -19.91 10.23 -5.03
C ALA A 73 -19.04 10.13 -3.76
N ASP A 74 -19.22 9.06 -2.97
CA ASP A 74 -18.40 8.81 -1.77
C ASP A 74 -16.94 8.53 -2.14
N PHE A 75 -16.69 7.75 -3.21
CA PHE A 75 -15.35 7.56 -3.76
C PHE A 75 -14.69 8.89 -4.11
N ALA A 76 -15.37 9.74 -4.88
CA ALA A 76 -14.85 11.03 -5.32
C ALA A 76 -14.55 11.95 -4.13
N ALA A 77 -15.48 12.04 -3.17
CA ALA A 77 -15.31 12.85 -1.96
C ALA A 77 -14.11 12.38 -1.12
N ARG A 78 -13.97 11.06 -0.91
CA ARG A 78 -12.84 10.50 -0.15
C ARG A 78 -11.51 10.67 -0.86
N LEU A 79 -11.47 10.49 -2.19
CA LEU A 79 -10.26 10.70 -2.97
C LEU A 79 -9.82 12.17 -2.92
N LEU A 80 -10.75 13.11 -3.14
CA LEU A 80 -10.48 14.53 -3.05
C LEU A 80 -9.94 14.91 -1.66
N TRP A 81 -10.58 14.41 -0.60
CA TRP A 81 -10.13 14.66 0.76
C TRP A 81 -8.69 14.19 0.99
N ILE A 82 -8.33 12.98 0.53
CA ILE A 82 -6.96 12.46 0.61
C ILE A 82 -5.97 13.35 -0.16
N MET A 83 -6.35 13.82 -1.35
CA MET A 83 -5.48 14.68 -2.17
C MET A 83 -5.20 16.02 -1.48
N LEU A 84 -6.23 16.67 -0.93
CA LEU A 84 -6.11 17.96 -0.23
C LEU A 84 -5.29 17.87 1.06
N GLN A 85 -5.21 16.71 1.72
CA GLN A 85 -4.34 16.54 2.90
C GLN A 85 -2.85 16.53 2.54
N GLN A 86 -2.50 16.10 1.33
CA GLN A 86 -1.10 16.03 0.87
C GLN A 86 -0.70 17.27 0.07
N TYR A 87 -1.67 17.97 -0.50
CA TYR A 87 -1.54 19.22 -1.28
C TYR A 87 -2.60 20.23 -0.81
N PRO A 88 -2.38 20.94 0.31
CA PRO A 88 -3.30 21.95 0.79
C PRO A 88 -3.40 23.15 -0.18
#